data_AF-A0A355XU73-F1
#
_entry.id   AF-A0A355XU73-F1
#
_cell.length_a   1.000
_cell.length_b   1.000
_cell.length_c   1.000
_cell.angle_alpha   90.00
_cell.angle_beta   90.00
_cell.angle_gamma   90.00
#
_symmetry.space_group_name_H-M   'P 1'
#
loop_
_entity.id
_entity.type
_entity.pdbx_description
1 polymer ?
#
loop_
_entity_poly.entity_id
_entity_poly.type
_entity_poly.pdbx_seq_one_letter_code
_entity_poly.pdbx_strand_id
1 'polypeptide(L)'
;MARNFKVGTFFPGMEIDYMGVTMIMGTYVKRRKSLTGSDDIDYDYCYIADGTVTIEEGDQEGTFNVTVDLTTDRGHHVTGSGKNIAFPVTDLSTSSTKDVDSNLDHDVTLDFGRVAKSRVYSNGVQNGVQVFTVDLGSPSGKDDPEIMGDQDLLRMEFQTPEGSAYIPEGTYQLMEENHLYTNLYKPYQLTRGYFDNLGGRTGTKYEHFMKCNYPKEHTWVVDSFATVYTGTVGVSRTDETHYKFVIDLYDGHGFKISGTFDKEMEYHYSPEAITAIDGVADDRQRTACRIYTLGGQLVGTANGTTAESVSNLPAGIYVIKNNNTTTKIVKK
;
A
#
# COMPACT_ATOMS: atom_id res chain seq x y z
N MET A 1 5.20 29.75 -9.13
CA MET A 1 5.96 28.89 -8.18
C MET A 1 5.33 27.51 -8.27
N ALA A 2 5.99 26.54 -8.90
CA ALA A 2 5.42 25.20 -9.11
C ALA A 2 5.30 24.46 -7.78
N ARG A 3 4.08 24.12 -7.35
CA ARG A 3 3.79 23.43 -6.08
C ARG A 3 3.12 22.10 -6.40
N ASN A 4 3.67 21.03 -5.84
CA ASN A 4 3.28 19.65 -6.13
C ASN A 4 1.92 19.32 -5.48
N PHE A 5 0.93 18.93 -6.28
CA PHE A 5 -0.39 18.43 -5.85
C PHE A 5 -0.30 17.00 -5.34
N LYS A 6 0.45 16.77 -4.26
CA LYS A 6 0.52 15.45 -3.66
C LYS A 6 -0.85 15.06 -3.10
N VAL A 7 -1.32 13.89 -3.50
CA VAL A 7 -2.51 13.22 -2.94
C VAL A 7 -2.40 13.21 -1.41
N GLY A 8 -3.48 13.59 -0.72
CA GLY A 8 -3.52 13.69 0.75
C GLY A 8 -3.10 15.04 1.34
N THR A 9 -2.74 16.03 0.51
CA THR A 9 -2.46 17.40 0.99
C THR A 9 -3.74 18.22 1.02
N PHE A 10 -4.22 18.56 2.22
CA PHE A 10 -5.27 19.57 2.36
C PHE A 10 -4.66 20.96 2.14
N PHE A 11 -5.23 21.73 1.21
CA PHE A 11 -4.80 23.10 0.90
C PHE A 11 -5.82 24.07 1.51
N PRO A 12 -5.53 24.73 2.65
CA PRO A 12 -6.45 25.67 3.26
C PRO A 12 -6.49 26.96 2.45
N GLY A 13 -7.47 27.07 1.55
CA GLY A 13 -7.85 28.32 0.90
C GLY A 13 -6.79 28.92 -0.01
N MET A 14 -6.68 28.43 -1.25
CA MET A 14 -5.79 29.00 -2.25
C MET A 14 -6.42 29.14 -3.63
N GLU A 15 -5.94 30.13 -4.37
CA GLU A 15 -6.29 30.34 -5.77
C GLU A 15 -5.19 29.81 -6.66
N ILE A 16 -5.57 29.02 -7.66
CA ILE A 16 -4.65 28.46 -8.64
C ILE A 16 -5.15 28.86 -10.01
N ASP A 17 -4.30 29.55 -10.74
CA ASP A 17 -4.58 29.88 -12.14
C ASP A 17 -4.30 28.65 -13.01
N TYR A 18 -5.35 28.07 -13.59
CA TYR A 18 -5.28 26.89 -14.44
C TYR A 18 -5.86 27.22 -15.81
N MET A 19 -4.96 27.33 -16.80
CA MET A 19 -5.31 27.64 -18.19
C MET A 19 -6.16 28.91 -18.37
N GLY A 20 -5.90 29.95 -17.55
CA GLY A 20 -6.62 31.22 -17.60
C GLY A 20 -7.93 31.24 -16.81
N VAL A 21 -8.22 30.19 -16.05
CA VAL A 21 -9.33 30.12 -15.11
C VAL A 21 -8.78 30.00 -13.69
N THR A 22 -9.16 30.95 -12.82
CA THR A 22 -8.81 30.89 -11.40
C THR A 22 -9.67 29.83 -10.70
N MET A 23 -9.04 28.76 -10.26
CA MET A 23 -9.65 27.71 -9.46
C MET A 23 -9.43 27.96 -7.97
N ILE A 24 -10.50 27.84 -7.18
CA ILE A 24 -10.48 28.00 -5.73
C ILE A 24 -10.31 26.62 -5.08
N MET A 25 -9.31 26.46 -4.22
CA MET A 25 -8.97 25.22 -3.54
C MET A 25 -9.14 25.38 -2.02
N GLY A 26 -9.72 24.37 -1.35
CA GLY A 26 -9.90 24.34 0.10
C GLY A 26 -11.32 24.69 0.56
N THR A 27 -11.47 25.07 1.83
CA THR A 27 -12.76 25.46 2.41
C THR A 27 -12.95 26.97 2.30
N TYR A 28 -14.01 27.40 1.61
CA TYR A 28 -14.30 28.82 1.37
C TYR A 28 -15.79 29.10 1.51
N VAL A 29 -16.12 30.36 1.81
CA VAL A 29 -17.49 30.87 1.74
C VAL A 29 -17.64 31.65 0.45
N LYS A 30 -18.66 31.30 -0.35
CA LYS A 30 -19.02 31.99 -1.59
C LYS A 30 -20.29 32.80 -1.37
N ARG A 31 -20.24 34.10 -1.62
CA ARG A 31 -21.38 35.01 -1.55
C ARG A 31 -21.74 35.52 -2.94
N ARG A 32 -22.98 35.31 -3.35
CA ARG A 32 -23.52 35.92 -4.58
C ARG A 32 -23.70 37.42 -4.37
N LYS A 33 -23.17 38.23 -5.28
CA LYS A 33 -23.32 39.68 -5.31
C LYS A 33 -24.21 40.04 -6.50
N SER A 34 -25.31 40.74 -6.22
CA SER A 34 -26.08 41.38 -7.29
C SER A 34 -25.32 42.62 -7.73
N LEU A 35 -24.99 42.71 -9.03
CA LEU A 35 -24.55 43.97 -9.61
C LEU A 35 -25.80 44.81 -9.87
N THR A 36 -25.87 46.00 -9.28
CA THR A 36 -26.98 46.94 -9.57
C THR A 36 -26.93 47.33 -11.04
N GLY A 37 -27.95 46.95 -11.81
CA GLY A 37 -28.14 47.39 -13.19
C GLY A 37 -27.62 46.45 -14.29
N SER A 38 -27.18 45.22 -13.97
CA SER A 38 -27.00 44.17 -14.98
C SER A 38 -27.52 42.82 -14.47
N ASP A 39 -27.88 41.94 -15.40
CA ASP A 39 -28.24 40.54 -15.11
C ASP A 39 -26.99 39.67 -14.82
N ASP A 40 -25.81 40.27 -14.76
CA ASP A 40 -24.56 39.57 -14.49
C ASP A 40 -24.44 39.23 -13.00
N ILE A 41 -24.01 38.01 -12.75
CA ILE A 41 -23.84 37.47 -11.40
C ILE A 41 -22.36 37.55 -11.04
N ASP A 42 -22.04 38.36 -10.03
CA ASP A 42 -20.69 38.43 -9.45
C ASP A 42 -20.64 37.64 -8.13
N TYR A 43 -19.45 37.21 -7.74
CA TYR A 43 -19.24 36.42 -6.54
C TYR A 43 -18.07 36.97 -5.71
N ASP A 44 -18.30 37.08 -4.41
CA ASP A 44 -17.26 37.38 -3.43
C ASP A 44 -16.92 36.12 -2.64
N TYR A 45 -15.66 35.98 -2.25
CA TYR A 45 -15.14 34.79 -1.60
C TYR A 45 -14.32 35.18 -0.36
N CYS A 46 -14.39 34.36 0.68
CA CYS A 46 -13.43 34.39 1.77
C CYS A 46 -13.04 32.97 2.18
N TYR A 47 -11.83 32.82 2.68
CA TYR A 47 -11.23 31.53 3.00
C TYR A 47 -11.42 31.23 4.48
N ILE A 48 -11.64 29.97 4.83
CA ILE A 48 -11.57 29.56 6.23
C ILE A 48 -10.10 29.57 6.66
N ALA A 49 -9.77 30.39 7.65
CA ALA A 49 -8.40 30.55 8.16
C ALA A 49 -8.15 29.75 9.42
N ASP A 50 -9.17 29.59 10.28
CA ASP A 50 -9.06 28.90 11.56
C ASP A 50 -10.42 28.36 12.05
N GLY A 51 -10.40 27.50 13.06
CA GLY A 51 -11.57 26.99 13.76
C GLY A 51 -11.69 25.46 13.73
N THR A 52 -12.86 24.96 14.13
CA THR A 52 -13.13 23.53 14.29
C THR A 52 -14.42 23.12 13.59
N VAL A 53 -14.38 21.97 12.93
CA VAL A 53 -15.57 21.21 12.55
C VAL A 53 -15.56 19.92 13.35
N THR A 54 -16.55 19.74 14.20
CA THR A 54 -16.73 18.52 14.99
C THR A 54 -17.78 17.66 14.31
N ILE A 55 -17.43 16.40 14.04
CA ILE A 55 -18.34 15.39 13.50
C ILE A 55 -18.37 14.24 14.48
N GLU A 56 -19.56 13.92 14.99
CA GLU A 56 -19.81 12.83 15.94
C GLU A 56 -20.86 11.88 15.37
N GLU A 57 -20.89 10.65 15.86
CA GLU A 57 -21.99 9.73 15.56
C GLU A 57 -23.32 10.37 15.96
N GLY A 58 -24.30 10.26 15.06
CA GLY A 58 -25.65 10.73 15.28
C GLY A 58 -26.40 9.85 16.26
N ASP A 59 -27.56 10.33 16.71
CA ASP A 59 -28.47 9.58 17.57
C ASP A 59 -29.18 8.43 16.81
N GLN A 60 -29.02 8.38 15.48
CA GLN A 60 -29.56 7.36 14.58
C GLN A 60 -28.44 6.66 13.80
N GLU A 61 -28.57 5.35 13.61
CA GLU A 61 -27.61 4.53 12.85
C GLU A 61 -27.35 5.13 11.45
N GLY A 62 -26.07 5.27 11.08
CA GLY A 62 -25.67 5.82 9.79
C GLY A 62 -25.82 7.33 9.63
N THR A 63 -26.04 8.07 10.72
CA THR A 63 -26.15 9.54 10.70
C THR A 63 -25.05 10.21 11.54
N PHE A 64 -24.85 11.52 11.34
CA PHE A 64 -23.83 12.29 12.04
C PHE A 64 -24.38 13.59 12.62
N ASN A 65 -23.85 13.96 13.78
CA ASN A 65 -24.03 15.28 14.37
C ASN A 65 -22.82 16.14 14.01
N VAL A 66 -23.07 17.31 13.41
CA VAL A 66 -22.02 18.22 12.93
C VAL A 66 -22.14 19.55 13.64
N THR A 67 -21.03 20.04 14.18
CA THR A 67 -20.89 21.40 14.71
C THR A 67 -19.76 22.11 13.98
N VAL A 68 -20.04 23.30 13.48
CA VAL A 68 -19.12 24.16 12.74
C VAL A 68 -18.90 25.41 13.57
N ASP A 69 -17.65 25.72 13.87
CA ASP A 69 -17.24 26.99 14.46
C ASP A 69 -15.92 27.43 13.81
N LEU A 70 -16.04 28.28 12.79
CA LEU A 70 -14.94 28.65 11.92
C LEU A 70 -14.78 30.17 11.85
N THR A 71 -13.57 30.62 11.56
CA THR A 71 -13.24 32.02 11.30
C THR A 71 -12.59 32.16 9.94
N THR A 72 -13.06 33.12 9.14
CA THR A 72 -12.49 33.39 7.82
C THR A 72 -11.23 34.25 7.91
N ASP A 73 -10.43 34.28 6.84
CA ASP A 73 -9.29 35.19 6.65
C ASP A 73 -9.68 36.67 6.69
N ARG A 74 -10.97 36.98 6.51
CA ARG A 74 -11.57 38.31 6.64
C ARG A 74 -12.22 38.57 8.00
N GLY A 75 -12.06 37.67 8.97
CA GLY A 75 -12.56 37.81 10.33
C GLY A 75 -14.06 37.57 10.51
N HIS A 76 -14.71 36.90 9.55
CA HIS A 76 -16.11 36.50 9.72
C HIS A 76 -16.21 35.18 10.49
N HIS A 77 -17.15 35.10 11.43
CA HIS A 77 -17.48 33.85 12.10
C HIS A 77 -18.52 33.08 11.27
N VAL A 78 -18.22 31.81 11.01
CA VAL A 78 -19.07 30.87 10.30
C VAL A 78 -19.41 29.76 11.28
N THR A 79 -20.59 29.84 11.87
CA THR A 79 -21.07 28.89 12.86
C THR A 79 -22.30 28.15 12.35
N GLY A 80 -22.45 26.90 12.77
CA GLY A 80 -23.58 26.07 12.40
C GLY A 80 -23.64 24.78 13.21
N SER A 81 -24.82 24.21 13.34
CA SER A 81 -24.97 22.86 13.87
C SER A 81 -26.07 22.12 13.13
N GLY A 82 -25.92 20.81 13.00
CA GLY A 82 -26.93 19.93 12.44
C GLY A 82 -26.89 18.58 13.13
N LYS A 83 -28.07 18.01 13.36
CA LYS A 83 -28.23 16.71 14.03
C LYS A 83 -28.74 15.66 13.06
N ASN A 84 -28.30 14.42 13.25
CA ASN A 84 -28.71 13.24 12.48
C ASN A 84 -28.66 13.50 10.96
N ILE A 85 -27.60 14.16 10.50
CA ILE A 85 -27.38 14.38 9.08
C ILE A 85 -27.02 13.03 8.47
N ALA A 86 -27.88 12.53 7.58
CA ALA A 86 -27.56 11.43 6.69
C ALA A 86 -26.83 11.99 5.47
N PHE A 87 -25.60 11.57 5.23
CA PHE A 87 -24.95 11.82 3.96
C PHE A 87 -25.48 10.80 2.95
N PRO A 88 -26.14 11.22 1.86
CA PRO A 88 -26.45 10.29 0.79
C PRO A 88 -25.12 9.87 0.16
N VAL A 89 -24.62 8.70 0.55
CA VAL A 89 -23.53 8.04 -0.17
C VAL A 89 -24.17 7.44 -1.42
N THR A 90 -24.19 8.22 -2.49
CA THR A 90 -24.50 7.67 -3.80
C THR A 90 -23.25 6.93 -4.27
N ASP A 91 -23.25 5.62 -4.09
CA ASP A 91 -22.31 4.75 -4.79
C ASP A 91 -22.60 4.86 -6.30
N LEU A 92 -21.72 5.57 -7.00
CA LEU A 92 -21.78 5.72 -8.46
C LEU A 92 -21.12 4.55 -9.19
N SER A 93 -20.76 3.45 -8.50
CA SER A 93 -20.40 2.20 -9.18
C SER A 93 -21.66 1.64 -9.86
N THR A 94 -21.88 2.05 -11.11
CA THR A 94 -23.05 1.67 -11.91
C THR A 94 -23.00 0.25 -12.45
N SER A 95 -22.18 -0.63 -11.87
CA SER A 95 -22.08 -2.03 -12.29
C SER A 95 -22.38 -2.93 -11.09
N SER A 96 -23.51 -3.63 -11.14
CA SER A 96 -23.74 -4.82 -10.31
C SER A 96 -22.70 -5.91 -10.57
N THR A 97 -21.89 -5.78 -11.62
CA THR A 97 -20.65 -6.51 -11.82
C THR A 97 -19.51 -5.73 -11.18
N LYS A 98 -18.90 -6.32 -10.15
CA LYS A 98 -17.64 -5.85 -9.58
C LYS A 98 -16.65 -5.62 -10.74
N ASP A 99 -15.98 -4.47 -10.79
CA ASP A 99 -14.84 -4.31 -11.68
C ASP A 99 -13.75 -5.27 -11.23
N VAL A 100 -13.47 -6.27 -12.06
CA VAL A 100 -12.48 -7.31 -11.78
C VAL A 100 -11.36 -7.20 -12.80
N ASP A 101 -10.13 -7.18 -12.29
CA ASP A 101 -8.92 -7.28 -13.12
C ASP A 101 -8.70 -8.75 -13.54
N SER A 102 -9.53 -9.22 -14.46
CA SER A 102 -9.46 -10.56 -15.06
C SER A 102 -10.16 -10.55 -16.40
N ASN A 103 -9.63 -11.30 -17.37
CA ASN A 103 -10.33 -11.60 -18.62
C ASN A 103 -10.61 -13.10 -18.79
N LEU A 104 -10.52 -13.89 -17.71
CA LEU A 104 -10.89 -15.29 -17.75
C LEU A 104 -12.39 -15.44 -17.99
N ASP A 105 -12.75 -16.42 -18.82
CA ASP A 105 -14.12 -16.83 -19.13
C ASP A 105 -14.36 -18.34 -18.86
N HIS A 106 -13.36 -19.02 -18.31
CA HIS A 106 -13.40 -20.44 -17.93
C HIS A 106 -12.39 -20.73 -16.81
N ASP A 107 -12.56 -21.89 -16.16
CA ASP A 107 -11.62 -22.40 -15.17
C ASP A 107 -10.29 -22.79 -15.84
N VAL A 108 -9.18 -22.40 -15.22
CA VAL A 108 -7.81 -22.68 -15.64
C VAL A 108 -7.23 -23.84 -14.83
N THR A 109 -6.71 -24.84 -15.52
CA THR A 109 -5.84 -25.87 -14.94
C THR A 109 -4.41 -25.63 -15.41
N LEU A 110 -3.56 -25.18 -14.49
CA LEU A 110 -2.16 -24.82 -14.76
C LEU A 110 -1.36 -26.04 -15.18
N ASP A 111 -0.67 -25.93 -16.32
CA ASP A 111 0.26 -26.97 -16.79
C ASP A 111 1.71 -26.58 -16.52
N PHE A 112 2.31 -27.19 -15.51
CA PHE A 112 3.72 -27.00 -15.18
C PHE A 112 4.64 -28.02 -15.84
N GLY A 113 4.17 -28.84 -16.79
CA GLY A 113 4.94 -29.89 -17.45
C GLY A 113 6.27 -29.39 -18.00
N ARG A 114 6.26 -28.19 -18.60
CA ARG A 114 7.42 -27.54 -19.23
C ARG A 114 8.27 -26.69 -18.28
N VAL A 115 7.77 -26.38 -17.08
CA VAL A 115 8.52 -25.62 -16.07
C VAL A 115 9.51 -26.56 -15.39
N ALA A 116 10.81 -26.39 -15.64
CA ALA A 116 11.82 -27.23 -15.00
C ALA A 116 12.05 -26.85 -13.53
N LYS A 117 12.08 -25.54 -13.24
CA LYS A 117 12.23 -24.98 -11.89
C LYS A 117 11.34 -23.77 -11.73
N SER A 118 10.79 -23.57 -10.54
CA SER A 118 10.17 -22.31 -10.12
C SER A 118 11.22 -21.38 -9.53
N ARG A 119 10.88 -20.10 -9.34
CA ARG A 119 11.80 -19.11 -8.77
C ARG A 119 11.20 -18.46 -7.55
N VAL A 120 12.02 -18.27 -6.53
CA VAL A 120 11.63 -17.57 -5.31
C VAL A 120 12.55 -16.38 -5.04
N TYR A 121 11.93 -15.26 -4.72
CA TYR A 121 12.55 -13.99 -4.39
C TYR A 121 12.18 -13.59 -2.97
N SER A 122 13.13 -13.05 -2.21
CA SER A 122 12.85 -12.44 -0.92
C SER A 122 12.58 -10.95 -1.11
N ASN A 123 11.41 -10.49 -0.66
CA ASN A 123 11.06 -9.07 -0.62
C ASN A 123 11.35 -8.43 0.75
N GLY A 124 12.06 -9.17 1.61
CA GLY A 124 12.43 -8.75 2.96
C GLY A 124 11.26 -8.76 3.96
N VAL A 125 11.54 -8.19 5.13
CA VAL A 125 10.54 -8.02 6.19
C VAL A 125 9.67 -6.79 5.88
N GLN A 126 8.35 -6.99 5.87
CA GLN A 126 7.36 -5.94 5.69
C GLN A 126 6.33 -6.06 6.81
N ASN A 127 6.17 -5.01 7.62
CA ASN A 127 5.20 -4.95 8.72
C ASN A 127 5.16 -6.21 9.62
N GLY A 128 6.33 -6.75 9.98
CA GLY A 128 6.45 -7.88 10.90
C GLY A 128 6.21 -9.26 10.28
N VAL A 129 6.22 -9.38 8.95
CA VAL A 129 6.25 -10.66 8.23
C VAL A 129 7.37 -10.66 7.20
N GLN A 130 7.94 -11.83 6.94
CA GLN A 130 8.88 -12.01 5.84
C GLN A 130 8.10 -12.32 4.55
N VAL A 131 8.31 -11.52 3.51
CA VAL A 131 7.57 -11.63 2.24
C VAL A 131 8.42 -12.32 1.18
N PHE A 132 7.82 -13.28 0.48
CA PHE A 132 8.44 -13.98 -0.64
C PHE A 132 7.56 -13.90 -1.88
N THR A 133 8.15 -13.62 -3.04
CA THR A 133 7.48 -13.80 -4.34
C THR A 133 7.93 -15.11 -4.95
N VAL A 134 6.99 -15.94 -5.38
CA VAL A 134 7.22 -17.18 -6.11
C VAL A 134 6.65 -17.05 -7.51
N ASP A 135 7.46 -17.36 -8.51
CA ASP A 135 7.04 -17.48 -9.89
C ASP A 135 7.03 -18.96 -10.29
N LEU A 136 5.84 -19.49 -10.59
CA LEU A 136 5.67 -20.78 -11.23
C LEU A 136 5.52 -20.54 -12.74
N GLY A 137 6.60 -20.82 -13.49
CA GLY A 137 6.73 -20.45 -14.90
C GLY A 137 7.54 -19.16 -15.09
N SER A 138 8.05 -18.93 -16.30
CA SER A 138 8.81 -17.71 -16.65
C SER A 138 8.70 -17.40 -18.15
N PRO A 139 7.83 -16.46 -18.53
CA PRO A 139 7.54 -16.14 -19.93
C PRO A 139 8.72 -15.47 -20.67
N SER A 140 9.64 -14.83 -19.94
CA SER A 140 10.76 -14.09 -20.55
C SER A 140 11.99 -14.95 -20.85
N GLY A 141 11.83 -16.27 -21.03
CA GLY A 141 12.79 -17.07 -21.79
C GLY A 141 13.82 -17.89 -21.02
N LYS A 142 13.57 -18.27 -19.76
CA LYS A 142 14.40 -19.30 -19.07
C LYS A 142 13.80 -20.71 -19.13
N ASP A 143 12.48 -20.81 -19.10
CA ASP A 143 11.77 -22.10 -19.06
C ASP A 143 11.33 -22.59 -20.45
N ASP A 144 11.56 -21.78 -21.49
CA ASP A 144 11.36 -22.15 -22.89
C ASP A 144 12.43 -21.55 -23.81
N PRO A 145 13.70 -21.99 -23.67
CA PRO A 145 14.78 -21.51 -24.53
C PRO A 145 14.54 -21.82 -26.02
N GLU A 146 13.64 -22.77 -26.31
CA GLU A 146 13.30 -23.22 -27.66
C GLU A 146 12.04 -22.52 -28.24
N ILE A 147 11.33 -21.71 -27.45
CA ILE A 147 10.14 -20.95 -27.86
C ILE A 147 9.06 -21.88 -28.48
N MET A 148 8.82 -23.01 -27.82
CA MET A 148 8.09 -24.15 -28.38
C MET A 148 6.56 -24.08 -28.19
N GLY A 149 6.02 -23.20 -27.34
CA GLY A 149 4.56 -23.05 -27.21
C GLY A 149 4.10 -22.25 -26.00
N ASP A 150 2.80 -22.03 -25.91
CA ASP A 150 2.17 -21.20 -24.88
C ASP A 150 2.53 -21.62 -23.45
N GLN A 151 2.50 -20.66 -22.53
CA GLN A 151 2.96 -20.85 -21.16
C GLN A 151 2.10 -20.13 -20.14
N ASP A 152 1.87 -20.81 -19.02
CA ASP A 152 1.30 -20.21 -17.83
C ASP A 152 2.38 -19.60 -16.94
N LEU A 153 2.04 -18.48 -16.33
CA LEU A 153 2.72 -17.91 -15.18
C LEU A 153 1.71 -17.74 -14.05
N LEU A 154 1.95 -18.43 -12.93
CA LEU A 154 1.33 -18.09 -11.66
C LEU A 154 2.38 -17.45 -10.75
N ARG A 155 2.24 -16.15 -10.51
CA ARG A 155 2.99 -15.45 -9.47
C ARG A 155 2.19 -15.47 -8.18
N MET A 156 2.83 -15.82 -7.09
CA MET A 156 2.25 -15.85 -5.75
C MET A 156 3.14 -15.07 -4.79
N GLU A 157 2.55 -14.28 -3.91
CA GLU A 157 3.30 -13.57 -2.89
C GLU A 157 2.90 -14.05 -1.50
N PHE A 158 3.84 -14.70 -0.82
CA PHE A 158 3.67 -15.36 0.47
C PHE A 158 4.11 -14.44 1.60
N GLN A 159 3.26 -14.32 2.61
CA GLN A 159 3.59 -13.69 3.90
C GLN A 159 3.88 -14.79 4.92
N THR A 160 5.10 -14.79 5.44
CA THR A 160 5.63 -15.83 6.33
C THR A 160 6.06 -15.22 7.67
N PRO A 161 6.26 -16.02 8.73
CA PRO A 161 6.80 -15.50 9.98
C PRO A 161 8.09 -14.69 9.73
N GLU A 162 8.23 -13.56 10.43
CA GLU A 162 9.42 -12.72 10.34
C GLU A 162 10.71 -13.53 10.54
N GLY A 163 11.73 -13.28 9.72
CA GLY A 163 13.00 -14.00 9.77
C GLY A 163 12.99 -15.42 9.18
N SER A 164 11.89 -15.87 8.57
CA SER A 164 11.87 -17.15 7.87
C SER A 164 12.84 -17.10 6.68
N ALA A 165 13.86 -17.97 6.64
CA ALA A 165 14.78 -18.05 5.51
C ALA A 165 14.19 -18.78 4.28
N TYR A 166 13.06 -19.47 4.47
CA TYR A 166 12.36 -20.30 3.49
C TYR A 166 10.85 -20.14 3.67
N ILE A 167 10.02 -20.53 2.69
CA ILE A 167 8.55 -20.49 2.82
C ILE A 167 8.08 -21.69 3.66
N PRO A 168 7.62 -21.52 4.93
CA PRO A 168 7.24 -22.66 5.75
C PRO A 168 6.12 -23.52 5.14
N GLU A 169 6.11 -24.79 5.49
CA GLU A 169 5.00 -25.68 5.12
C GLU A 169 3.70 -25.23 5.80
N GLY A 170 2.57 -25.43 5.13
CA GLY A 170 1.25 -25.09 5.63
C GLY A 170 0.31 -24.64 4.52
N THR A 171 -0.91 -24.28 4.91
CA THR A 171 -1.90 -23.73 3.99
C THR A 171 -1.86 -22.20 4.06
N TYR A 172 -1.62 -21.57 2.93
CA TYR A 172 -1.67 -20.12 2.79
C TYR A 172 -3.02 -19.71 2.22
N GLN A 173 -3.69 -18.82 2.93
CA GLN A 173 -5.00 -18.29 2.53
C GLN A 173 -4.79 -16.95 1.83
N LEU A 174 -5.46 -16.72 0.71
CA LEU A 174 -5.46 -15.39 0.10
C LEU A 174 -6.16 -14.38 1.00
N MET A 175 -5.53 -13.23 1.19
CA MET A 175 -6.10 -12.12 1.94
C MET A 175 -7.40 -11.62 1.30
N GLU A 176 -8.41 -11.34 2.14
CA GLU A 176 -9.70 -10.81 1.70
C GLU A 176 -9.55 -9.41 1.10
N GLU A 177 -8.68 -8.58 1.69
CA GLU A 177 -8.43 -7.20 1.25
C GLU A 177 -6.98 -6.97 0.85
N ASN A 178 -6.75 -5.95 0.02
CA ASN A 178 -5.41 -5.55 -0.36
C ASN A 178 -4.66 -4.96 0.84
N HIS A 179 -3.50 -5.54 1.16
CA HIS A 179 -2.66 -5.15 2.28
C HIS A 179 -2.22 -3.67 2.25
N LEU A 180 -2.16 -3.03 1.08
CA LEU A 180 -1.76 -1.62 0.93
C LEU A 180 -2.70 -0.66 1.65
N TYR A 181 -3.99 -1.00 1.75
CA TYR A 181 -5.00 -0.15 2.37
C TYR A 181 -5.28 -0.52 3.82
N THR A 182 -5.04 -1.78 4.17
CA THR A 182 -5.48 -2.36 5.45
C THR A 182 -4.35 -2.59 6.43
N ASN A 183 -3.10 -2.58 5.95
CA ASN A 183 -1.91 -2.98 6.71
C ASN A 183 -2.05 -4.37 7.37
N LEU A 184 -2.88 -5.24 6.81
CA LEU A 184 -3.19 -6.57 7.36
C LEU A 184 -2.10 -7.59 6.99
N TYR A 185 -0.91 -7.42 7.53
CA TYR A 185 0.17 -8.40 7.34
C TYR A 185 0.09 -9.51 8.39
N LYS A 186 0.10 -10.77 7.94
CA LYS A 186 0.07 -11.93 8.84
C LYS A 186 0.74 -13.15 8.21
N PRO A 187 1.45 -13.98 8.99
CA PRO A 187 1.98 -15.25 8.49
C PRO A 187 0.87 -16.16 7.92
N TYR A 188 1.25 -17.00 6.96
CA TYR A 188 0.35 -17.94 6.27
C TYR A 188 -0.74 -17.26 5.44
N GLN A 189 -0.43 -16.10 4.87
CA GLN A 189 -1.29 -15.38 3.94
C GLN A 189 -0.64 -15.28 2.55
N LEU A 190 -1.48 -15.29 1.52
CA LEU A 190 -1.09 -14.84 0.18
C LEU A 190 -1.56 -13.41 -0.02
N THR A 191 -0.65 -12.55 -0.45
CA THR A 191 -1.00 -11.18 -0.83
C THR A 191 -1.90 -11.20 -2.07
N ARG A 192 -3.08 -10.57 -1.95
CA ARG A 192 -3.98 -10.32 -3.08
C ARG A 192 -3.30 -9.46 -4.14
N GLY A 193 -3.52 -9.76 -5.43
CA GLY A 193 -2.89 -8.99 -6.51
C GLY A 193 -3.32 -7.52 -6.53
N TYR A 194 -2.41 -6.66 -6.97
CA TYR A 194 -2.56 -5.20 -6.96
C TYR A 194 -1.68 -4.53 -8.02
N PHE A 195 -1.92 -3.25 -8.29
CA PHE A 195 -1.05 -2.43 -9.13
C PHE A 195 -0.02 -1.71 -8.27
N ASP A 196 1.26 -1.82 -8.63
CA ASP A 196 2.33 -1.07 -8.00
C ASP A 196 2.30 0.41 -8.43
N ASN A 197 3.22 1.21 -7.86
CA ASN A 197 3.31 2.64 -8.13
C ASN A 197 3.75 2.98 -9.57
N LEU A 198 4.19 1.99 -10.36
CA LEU A 198 4.54 2.13 -11.77
C LEU A 198 3.41 1.64 -12.69
N GLY A 199 2.28 1.21 -12.12
CA GLY A 199 1.15 0.64 -12.85
C GLY A 199 1.36 -0.81 -13.27
N GLY A 200 2.38 -1.50 -12.73
CA GLY A 200 2.61 -2.92 -12.96
C GLY A 200 1.72 -3.79 -12.07
N ARG A 201 1.08 -4.81 -12.65
CA ARG A 201 0.33 -5.81 -11.86
C ARG A 201 1.29 -6.72 -11.11
N THR A 202 1.13 -6.81 -9.80
CA THR A 202 1.97 -7.58 -8.87
C THR A 202 1.11 -8.27 -7.78
N GLY A 203 1.73 -8.92 -6.79
CA GLY A 203 1.08 -9.79 -5.82
C GLY A 203 0.70 -11.15 -6.44
N THR A 204 -0.35 -11.79 -5.91
CA THR A 204 -0.82 -13.10 -6.42
C THR A 204 -1.68 -12.93 -7.68
N LYS A 205 -1.18 -13.41 -8.82
CA LYS A 205 -1.78 -13.23 -10.16
C LYS A 205 -1.45 -14.38 -11.11
N TYR A 206 -2.31 -14.55 -12.11
CA TYR A 206 -2.15 -15.48 -13.23
C TYR A 206 -2.03 -14.72 -14.55
N GLU A 207 -1.17 -15.23 -15.44
CA GLU A 207 -0.98 -14.75 -16.80
C GLU A 207 -0.74 -15.95 -17.73
N HIS A 208 -1.47 -16.03 -18.84
CA HIS A 208 -1.18 -16.90 -19.96
C HIS A 208 -0.41 -16.11 -21.01
N PHE A 209 0.64 -16.72 -21.55
CA PHE A 209 1.46 -16.16 -22.59
C PHE A 209 1.32 -17.01 -23.83
N MET A 210 0.61 -16.48 -24.82
CA MET A 210 0.51 -17.11 -26.13
C MET A 210 1.65 -16.69 -27.05
N LYS A 211 2.05 -17.60 -27.94
CA LYS A 211 3.10 -17.32 -28.92
C LYS A 211 2.65 -16.19 -29.84
N CYS A 212 3.50 -15.18 -29.99
CA CYS A 212 3.18 -14.07 -30.88
C CYS A 212 3.19 -14.54 -32.34
N ASN A 213 2.12 -14.26 -33.07
CA ASN A 213 2.05 -14.49 -34.52
C ASN A 213 3.02 -13.60 -35.32
N TYR A 214 3.55 -12.54 -34.69
CA TYR A 214 4.53 -11.61 -35.24
C TYR A 214 5.83 -11.61 -34.40
N PRO A 215 6.59 -12.71 -34.41
CA PRO A 215 7.70 -12.94 -33.47
C PRO A 215 8.89 -11.98 -33.64
N LYS A 216 8.90 -11.16 -34.70
CA LYS A 216 9.94 -10.15 -34.95
C LYS A 216 9.90 -8.98 -33.96
N GLU A 217 8.74 -8.73 -33.34
CA GLU A 217 8.54 -7.59 -32.44
C GLU A 217 8.50 -8.05 -30.97
N HIS A 218 7.79 -9.14 -30.70
CA HIS A 218 7.69 -9.77 -29.39
C HIS A 218 7.59 -11.28 -29.54
N THR A 219 8.23 -12.05 -28.67
CA THR A 219 8.18 -13.52 -28.71
C THR A 219 6.83 -14.06 -28.19
N TRP A 220 6.31 -13.44 -27.15
CA TRP A 220 5.09 -13.83 -26.44
C TRP A 220 4.19 -12.61 -26.25
N VAL A 221 2.88 -12.83 -26.22
CA VAL A 221 1.90 -11.83 -25.83
C VAL A 221 1.00 -12.40 -24.74
N VAL A 222 0.59 -11.56 -23.79
CA VAL A 222 -0.39 -11.95 -22.77
C VAL A 222 -1.77 -11.84 -23.39
N ASP A 223 -2.48 -12.95 -23.47
CA ASP A 223 -3.84 -13.04 -23.99
C ASP A 223 -4.85 -13.38 -22.90
N SER A 224 -4.44 -14.08 -21.83
CA SER A 224 -5.26 -14.29 -20.64
C SER A 224 -4.56 -13.83 -19.37
N PHE A 225 -5.32 -13.29 -18.43
CA PHE A 225 -4.82 -12.83 -17.14
C PHE A 225 -5.89 -12.77 -16.07
N ALA A 226 -5.45 -12.88 -14.82
CA ALA A 226 -6.29 -12.64 -13.65
C ALA A 226 -5.48 -12.18 -12.44
N THR A 227 -5.98 -11.16 -11.75
CA THR A 227 -5.70 -10.99 -10.32
C THR A 227 -6.51 -12.02 -9.53
N VAL A 228 -5.88 -12.67 -8.56
CA VAL A 228 -6.55 -13.65 -7.69
C VAL A 228 -7.28 -12.94 -6.55
N TYR A 229 -8.50 -13.37 -6.23
CA TYR A 229 -9.40 -12.71 -5.26
C TYR A 229 -9.79 -13.59 -4.08
N THR A 230 -9.73 -14.92 -4.21
CA THR A 230 -9.89 -15.84 -3.07
C THR A 230 -9.19 -17.17 -3.32
N GLY A 231 -9.15 -18.04 -2.31
CA GLY A 231 -8.63 -19.40 -2.38
C GLY A 231 -7.40 -19.63 -1.50
N THR A 232 -6.82 -20.81 -1.67
CA THR A 232 -5.68 -21.30 -0.87
C THR A 232 -4.58 -21.91 -1.71
N VAL A 233 -3.37 -21.92 -1.15
CA VAL A 233 -2.26 -22.72 -1.65
C VAL A 233 -1.69 -23.55 -0.50
N GLY A 234 -1.72 -24.87 -0.65
CA GLY A 234 -1.03 -25.79 0.24
C GLY A 234 0.46 -25.86 -0.13
N VAL A 235 1.33 -25.65 0.85
CA VAL A 235 2.79 -25.72 0.70
C VAL A 235 3.31 -26.91 1.48
N SER A 236 4.08 -27.76 0.81
CA SER A 236 4.88 -28.83 1.43
C SER A 236 6.24 -28.88 0.76
N ARG A 237 7.24 -29.44 1.42
CA ARG A 237 8.59 -29.60 0.88
C ARG A 237 9.12 -31.00 1.15
N THR A 238 9.89 -31.53 0.21
CA THR A 238 10.63 -32.79 0.44
C THR A 238 12.04 -32.54 0.96
N ASP A 239 12.63 -31.41 0.54
CA ASP A 239 13.91 -30.91 0.99
C ASP A 239 13.94 -29.37 0.92
N GLU A 240 15.10 -28.76 1.13
CA GLU A 240 15.22 -27.29 1.11
C GLU A 240 15.06 -26.67 -0.28
N THR A 241 15.11 -27.47 -1.35
CA THR A 241 15.08 -27.04 -2.75
C THR A 241 13.87 -27.54 -3.52
N HIS A 242 13.12 -28.52 -3.02
CA HIS A 242 11.94 -29.08 -3.67
C HIS A 242 10.67 -28.70 -2.95
N TYR A 243 9.79 -27.99 -3.67
CA TYR A 243 8.51 -27.54 -3.15
C TYR A 243 7.37 -28.18 -3.92
N LYS A 244 6.35 -28.53 -3.15
CA LYS A 244 5.05 -28.89 -3.66
C LYS A 244 4.02 -27.83 -3.28
N PHE A 245 3.41 -27.23 -4.31
CA PHE A 245 2.29 -26.31 -4.19
C PHE A 245 1.02 -26.97 -4.72
N VAL A 246 0.00 -27.05 -3.88
CA VAL A 246 -1.36 -27.46 -4.26
C VAL A 246 -2.19 -26.19 -4.36
N ILE A 247 -2.59 -25.82 -5.58
CA ILE A 247 -3.17 -24.52 -5.90
C ILE A 247 -4.68 -24.65 -6.06
N ASP A 248 -5.42 -23.87 -5.29
CA ASP A 248 -6.88 -23.79 -5.31
C ASP A 248 -7.31 -22.32 -5.19
N LEU A 249 -7.16 -21.57 -6.28
CA LEU A 249 -7.34 -20.13 -6.32
C LEU A 249 -8.53 -19.74 -7.21
N TYR A 250 -9.06 -18.53 -7.03
CA TYR A 250 -10.19 -18.02 -7.80
C TYR A 250 -9.98 -16.55 -8.14
N ASP A 251 -10.31 -16.17 -9.37
CA ASP A 251 -10.31 -14.78 -9.80
C ASP A 251 -11.54 -14.01 -9.25
N GLY A 252 -11.65 -12.72 -9.58
CA GLY A 252 -12.79 -11.93 -9.12
C GLY A 252 -14.11 -12.22 -9.84
N HIS A 253 -14.09 -12.93 -10.97
CA HIS A 253 -15.29 -13.44 -11.65
C HIS A 253 -15.76 -14.79 -11.08
N GLY A 254 -14.93 -15.43 -10.25
CA GLY A 254 -15.20 -16.73 -9.65
C GLY A 254 -14.69 -17.92 -10.47
N PHE A 255 -13.91 -17.69 -11.53
CA PHE A 255 -13.24 -18.74 -12.28
C PHE A 255 -12.08 -19.31 -11.47
N LYS A 256 -11.99 -20.63 -11.46
CA LYS A 256 -10.99 -21.36 -10.71
C LYS A 256 -9.65 -21.35 -11.44
N ILE A 257 -8.57 -21.13 -10.71
CA ILE A 257 -7.19 -21.31 -11.16
C ILE A 257 -6.59 -22.39 -10.26
N SER A 258 -6.29 -23.55 -10.83
CA SER A 258 -5.89 -24.72 -10.06
C SER A 258 -4.72 -25.49 -10.68
N GLY A 259 -3.99 -26.24 -9.86
CA GLY A 259 -2.86 -27.02 -10.33
C GLY A 259 -2.05 -27.62 -9.20
N THR A 260 -1.07 -28.45 -9.55
CA THR A 260 -0.07 -28.93 -8.60
C THR A 260 1.31 -28.76 -9.19
N PHE A 261 2.13 -27.96 -8.53
CA PHE A 261 3.56 -27.88 -8.80
C PHE A 261 4.29 -28.77 -7.80
N ASP A 262 5.25 -29.58 -8.26
CA ASP A 262 6.02 -30.51 -7.42
C ASP A 262 7.41 -30.71 -8.03
N LYS A 263 8.26 -29.68 -7.94
CA LYS A 263 9.57 -29.60 -8.60
C LYS A 263 10.53 -28.70 -7.81
N GLU A 264 11.77 -28.58 -8.30
CA GLU A 264 12.80 -27.72 -7.72
C GLU A 264 12.44 -26.22 -7.76
N MET A 265 12.92 -25.51 -6.74
CA MET A 265 12.84 -24.07 -6.55
C MET A 265 14.24 -23.46 -6.65
N GLU A 266 14.41 -22.52 -7.57
CA GLU A 266 15.61 -21.70 -7.74
C GLU A 266 15.52 -20.46 -6.82
N TYR A 267 16.51 -20.32 -5.94
CA TYR A 267 16.60 -19.20 -5.01
C TYR A 267 17.31 -18.01 -5.64
N HIS A 268 16.61 -16.89 -5.76
CA HIS A 268 17.17 -15.60 -6.20
C HIS A 268 17.60 -14.71 -5.02
N TYR A 269 17.84 -15.32 -3.87
CA TYR A 269 18.40 -14.72 -2.67
C TYR A 269 19.26 -15.77 -1.95
N SER A 270 20.06 -15.36 -0.97
CA SER A 270 20.78 -16.28 -0.10
C SER A 270 19.95 -16.53 1.16
N PRO A 271 19.44 -17.76 1.40
CA PRO A 271 18.70 -18.07 2.63
C PRO A 271 19.52 -17.80 3.89
N GLU A 272 20.83 -18.09 3.86
CA GLU A 272 21.76 -17.84 4.96
C GLU A 272 21.92 -16.34 5.31
N ALA A 273 21.69 -15.46 4.33
CA ALA A 273 21.71 -14.02 4.54
C ALA A 273 20.42 -13.49 5.19
N ILE A 274 19.34 -14.27 5.20
CA ILE A 274 18.17 -14.02 6.01
C ILE A 274 18.52 -14.53 7.41
N THR A 275 19.10 -13.64 8.22
CA THR A 275 19.31 -13.94 9.63
C THR A 275 17.94 -14.18 10.25
N ALA A 276 17.64 -15.44 10.60
CA ALA A 276 16.63 -15.74 11.58
C ALA A 276 16.88 -14.79 12.75
N ILE A 277 15.81 -14.18 13.29
CA ILE A 277 15.91 -13.21 14.38
C ILE A 277 16.84 -13.80 15.45
N ASP A 278 18.07 -13.28 15.50
CA ASP A 278 19.16 -13.82 16.30
C ASP A 278 18.92 -13.33 17.73
N GLY A 279 18.03 -14.04 18.40
CA GLY A 279 17.44 -13.59 19.64
C GLY A 279 16.43 -12.46 19.43
N VAL A 280 15.33 -12.51 20.19
CA VAL A 280 14.53 -11.32 20.46
C VAL A 280 15.40 -10.37 21.28
N ALA A 281 16.33 -9.66 20.62
CA ALA A 281 16.72 -8.34 21.08
C ALA A 281 15.53 -7.45 20.74
N ASP A 282 14.62 -7.36 21.71
CA ASP A 282 13.45 -6.50 21.74
C ASP A 282 13.77 -5.15 21.07
N ASP A 283 13.43 -5.00 19.78
CA ASP A 283 13.67 -3.74 19.05
C ASP A 283 12.69 -2.64 19.51
N ARG A 284 11.75 -2.99 20.41
CA ARG A 284 11.01 -2.01 21.23
C ARG A 284 11.89 -1.35 22.30
N GLN A 285 13.13 -1.80 22.49
CA GLN A 285 14.11 -1.19 23.40
C GLN A 285 15.16 -0.31 22.72
N ARG A 286 15.27 -0.28 21.38
CA ARG A 286 16.11 0.74 20.72
C ARG A 286 15.33 2.05 20.57
N THR A 287 14.99 2.62 21.71
CA THR A 287 14.42 3.96 21.76
C THR A 287 15.51 4.95 21.36
N ALA A 288 15.47 5.50 20.15
CA ALA A 288 16.47 6.48 19.75
C ALA A 288 16.31 7.79 20.55
N CYS A 289 17.27 8.08 21.43
CA CYS A 289 17.41 9.36 22.10
C CYS A 289 18.13 10.33 21.16
N ARG A 290 17.55 11.50 20.90
CA ARG A 290 18.10 12.52 19.99
C ARG A 290 18.36 13.82 20.73
N ILE A 291 19.54 14.38 20.55
CA ILE A 291 19.98 15.61 21.20
C ILE A 291 20.08 16.72 20.17
N TYR A 292 19.36 17.81 20.42
CA TYR A 292 19.32 18.98 19.55
C TYR A 292 19.89 20.20 20.25
N THR A 293 20.49 21.11 19.47
CA THR A 293 20.69 22.50 19.92
C THR A 293 19.34 23.22 20.00
N LEU A 294 19.29 24.36 20.68
CA LEU A 294 18.12 25.25 20.65
C LEU A 294 17.70 25.68 19.23
N GLY A 295 18.64 25.72 18.29
CA GLY A 295 18.38 26.03 16.88
C GLY A 295 17.83 24.85 16.06
N GLY A 296 17.57 23.69 16.69
CA GLY A 296 17.00 22.52 16.03
C GLY A 296 18.02 21.62 15.31
N GLN A 297 19.31 21.90 15.42
CA GLN A 297 20.36 21.06 14.82
C GLN A 297 20.57 19.80 15.67
N LEU A 298 20.50 18.62 15.03
CA LEU A 298 20.85 17.35 15.66
C LEU A 298 22.38 17.30 15.91
N VAL A 299 22.77 17.07 17.16
CA VAL A 299 24.17 17.04 17.60
C VAL A 299 24.56 15.72 18.27
N GLY A 300 23.62 14.81 18.45
CA GLY A 300 23.90 13.48 18.96
C GLY A 300 22.69 12.54 18.86
N THR A 301 22.97 11.26 18.69
CA THR A 301 22.00 10.16 18.75
C THR A 301 22.55 9.11 19.69
N ALA A 302 21.70 8.59 20.57
CA ALA A 302 22.10 7.59 21.56
C ALA A 302 20.97 6.61 21.85
N ASN A 303 21.26 5.54 22.59
CA ASN A 303 20.24 4.61 23.05
C ASN A 303 19.52 5.18 24.27
N GLY A 304 18.21 5.40 24.15
CA GLY A 304 17.35 5.99 25.18
C GLY A 304 17.01 5.07 26.35
N THR A 305 17.53 3.84 26.35
CA THR A 305 17.44 2.89 27.48
C THR A 305 18.70 2.87 28.35
N THR A 306 19.77 3.56 27.95
CA THR A 306 21.04 3.64 28.70
C THR A 306 21.33 5.07 29.15
N ALA A 307 22.06 5.22 30.27
CA ALA A 307 22.55 6.51 30.70
C ALA A 307 23.65 7.00 29.75
N GLU A 308 23.44 8.15 29.14
CA GLU A 308 24.32 8.70 28.10
C GLU A 308 24.97 10.01 28.57
N SER A 309 26.28 10.12 28.35
CA SER A 309 27.04 11.30 28.76
C SER A 309 27.02 12.38 27.68
N VAL A 310 26.60 13.59 28.05
CA VAL A 310 26.73 14.80 27.22
C VAL A 310 28.05 15.53 27.44
N SER A 311 29.05 14.87 28.03
CA SER A 311 30.37 15.46 28.36
C SER A 311 31.11 16.01 27.13
N ASN A 312 30.85 15.45 25.95
CA ASN A 312 31.54 15.83 24.71
C ASN A 312 30.89 17.03 24.00
N LEU A 313 29.71 17.49 24.43
CA LEU A 313 29.06 18.66 23.87
C LEU A 313 29.65 19.97 24.45
N PRO A 314 29.71 21.08 23.71
CA PRO A 314 30.09 22.38 24.28
C PRO A 314 29.17 22.86 25.42
N ALA A 315 29.58 23.92 26.13
CA ALA A 315 28.67 24.61 27.04
C ALA A 315 27.51 25.21 26.25
N GLY A 316 26.27 25.05 26.76
CA GLY A 316 25.09 25.45 26.00
C GLY A 316 23.79 24.80 26.48
N ILE A 317 22.72 25.09 25.77
CA ILE A 317 21.37 24.58 26.05
C ILE A 317 20.97 23.56 24.98
N TYR A 318 20.52 22.40 25.44
CA TYR A 318 20.16 21.28 24.57
C TYR A 318 18.75 20.78 24.86
N VAL A 319 18.10 20.27 23.80
CA VAL A 319 16.80 19.61 23.86
C VAL A 319 17.00 18.13 23.56
N ILE A 320 16.67 17.28 24.51
CA ILE A 320 16.76 15.83 24.41
C ILE A 320 15.36 15.29 24.17
N LYS A 321 15.17 14.58 23.06
CA LYS A 321 13.94 13.86 22.74
C LYS A 321 14.15 12.37 22.93
N ASN A 322 13.34 11.77 23.80
CA ASN A 322 13.29 10.33 24.04
C ASN A 322 11.82 9.91 24.02
N ASN A 323 11.38 9.19 22.97
CA ASN A 323 9.96 8.95 22.67
C ASN A 323 9.13 10.25 22.70
N ASN A 324 8.07 10.26 23.51
CA ASN A 324 7.15 11.39 23.69
C ASN A 324 7.63 12.39 24.75
N THR A 325 8.80 12.16 25.36
CA THR A 325 9.34 13.02 26.40
C THR A 325 10.40 13.95 25.82
N THR A 326 10.24 15.24 26.10
CA THR A 326 11.22 16.28 25.74
C THR A 326 11.81 16.86 27.01
N THR A 327 13.12 16.76 27.18
CA THR A 327 13.86 17.30 28.33
C THR A 327 14.82 18.37 27.87
N LYS A 328 14.83 19.53 28.54
CA LYS A 328 15.77 20.60 28.28
C LYS A 328 16.89 20.55 29.33
N ILE A 329 18.14 20.55 28.89
CA ILE A 329 19.30 20.58 29.77
C ILE A 329 20.15 21.81 29.50
N VAL A 330 20.78 22.33 30.55
CA VAL A 330 21.77 23.42 30.46
C VAL A 330 23.11 22.85 30.91
N LYS A 331 24.05 22.79 29.98
CA LYS A 331 25.43 22.43 30.27
C LYS A 331 26.23 23.71 30.52
N LYS A 332 26.74 23.84 31.74
CA LYS A 332 27.60 24.95 32.14
C LYS A 332 29.00 24.78 31.60
#